data_AF-A0A0Q6K513-F1
#
_entry.id   AF-A0A0Q6K513-F1
#
_cell.length_a   1.000
_cell.length_b   1.000
_cell.length_c   1.000
_cell.angle_alpha   90.00
_cell.angle_beta   90.00
_cell.angle_gamma   90.00
#
_symmetry.space_group_name_H-M   'P 1'
#
loop_
_entity.id
_entity.type
_entity.pdbx_description
1 polymer ?
#
loop_
_entity_poly.entity_id
_entity_poly.type
_entity_poly.pdbx_seq_one_letter_code
_entity_poly.pdbx_strand_id
1 'polypeptide(L)'
;MARCDLPVRDRVRRASRSLRDAFSEESSPLETTCENFITAPDAFLSAAQRDHRAHPWVRGRDLFLGVLETAWVSSKALIDDSSVTVLRAVQHAGWTTTAN
;
A
#
# COMPACT_ATOMS: atom_id res chain seq x y z
N MET A 1 -33.54 6.61 35.93
CA MET A 1 -33.28 5.40 35.13
C MET A 1 -32.41 5.80 33.93
N ALA A 2 -31.09 5.66 34.06
CA ALA A 2 -30.14 5.96 33.00
C ALA A 2 -30.02 4.75 32.04
N ARG A 3 -30.14 4.98 30.73
CA ARG A 3 -29.87 3.97 29.70
C ARG A 3 -28.37 3.92 29.43
N CYS A 4 -27.70 2.89 29.93
CA CYS A 4 -26.36 2.52 29.48
C CYS A 4 -26.45 1.77 28.15
N ASP A 5 -25.60 2.16 27.20
CA ASP A 5 -25.23 1.47 25.96
C ASP A 5 -26.35 1.04 24.99
N LEU A 6 -26.44 1.75 23.86
CA LEU A 6 -26.73 1.05 22.60
C LEU A 6 -25.72 -0.10 22.49
N PRO A 7 -26.15 -1.36 22.29
CA PRO A 7 -25.25 -2.50 22.31
C PRO A 7 -24.13 -2.25 21.30
N VAL A 8 -22.87 -2.31 21.74
CA VAL A 8 -21.66 -1.98 20.95
C VAL A 8 -21.73 -2.59 19.55
N ARG A 9 -22.28 -3.80 19.42
CA ARG A 9 -22.53 -4.49 18.15
C ARG A 9 -23.37 -3.69 17.14
N ASP A 10 -24.38 -2.94 17.57
CA ASP A 10 -25.26 -2.18 16.68
C ASP A 10 -24.68 -0.83 16.29
N ARG A 11 -23.79 -0.27 17.13
CA ARG A 11 -22.95 0.87 16.75
C ARG A 11 -21.92 0.46 15.70
N VAL A 12 -21.24 -0.66 15.91
CA VAL A 12 -20.29 -1.23 14.95
C VAL A 12 -20.96 -1.53 13.61
N ARG A 13 -22.12 -2.21 13.61
CA ARG A 13 -22.86 -2.51 12.36
C ARG A 13 -23.28 -1.26 11.59
N ARG A 14 -23.73 -0.21 12.28
CA ARG A 14 -24.11 1.06 11.63
C ARG A 14 -22.90 1.74 11.00
N ALA A 15 -21.78 1.80 11.72
CA ALA A 15 -20.52 2.34 11.22
C ALA A 15 -19.99 1.52 10.02
N SER A 16 -20.13 0.19 10.04
CA SER A 16 -19.75 -0.66 8.90
C SER A 16 -20.63 -0.42 7.66
N ARG A 17 -21.92 -0.11 7.84
CA ARG A 17 -22.82 0.22 6.72
C ARG A 17 -22.48 1.59 6.13
N SER A 18 -22.30 2.64 6.94
CA SER A 18 -21.94 3.97 6.42
C SER A 18 -20.60 3.96 5.68
N LEU A 19 -19.65 3.13 6.11
CA LEU A 19 -18.41 2.91 5.37
C LEU A 19 -18.63 2.17 4.05
N ARG A 20 -19.44 1.11 4.04
CA ARG A 20 -19.79 0.37 2.81
C ARG A 20 -20.51 1.26 1.80
N ASP A 21 -21.42 2.10 2.28
CA ASP A 21 -22.15 3.05 1.45
C ASP A 21 -21.17 4.07 0.84
N ALA A 22 -20.26 4.62 1.65
CA ALA A 22 -19.19 5.49 1.15
C ALA A 22 -18.34 4.83 0.06
N PHE A 23 -17.98 3.54 0.17
CA PHE A 23 -17.21 2.82 -0.86
C PHE A 23 -18.01 2.49 -2.14
N SER A 24 -19.34 2.53 -2.09
CA SER A 24 -20.20 2.13 -3.20
C SER A 24 -20.71 3.33 -4.01
N GLU A 25 -20.46 4.55 -3.53
CA GLU A 25 -20.72 5.79 -4.26
C GLU A 25 -19.75 5.92 -5.45
N GLU A 26 -20.27 6.23 -6.64
CA GLU A 26 -19.50 6.41 -7.88
C GLU A 26 -18.44 7.51 -7.79
N SER A 27 -18.57 8.43 -6.82
CA SER A 27 -17.61 9.49 -6.50
C SER A 27 -17.42 9.54 -4.99
N SER A 28 -16.87 8.45 -4.45
CA SER A 28 -16.71 8.30 -3.01
C SER A 28 -15.84 9.43 -2.42
N PRO A 29 -16.17 9.99 -1.25
CA PRO A 29 -15.25 10.85 -0.52
C PRO A 29 -13.99 10.11 -0.01
N LEU A 30 -13.99 8.77 -0.08
CA LEU A 30 -12.82 7.92 0.15
C LEU A 30 -12.05 7.62 -1.14
N GLU A 31 -12.52 8.12 -2.29
CA GLU A 31 -11.89 7.95 -3.58
C GLU A 31 -10.61 8.80 -3.64
N THR A 32 -9.53 8.26 -3.06
CA THR A 32 -8.25 8.43 -3.72
C THR A 32 -8.35 7.67 -5.03
N THR A 33 -8.21 8.36 -6.16
CA THR A 33 -8.17 7.67 -7.44
C THR A 33 -7.05 6.64 -7.42
N CYS A 34 -7.26 5.47 -8.03
CA CYS A 34 -6.18 4.48 -8.19
C CYS A 34 -4.91 5.14 -8.77
N GLU A 35 -5.09 6.14 -9.61
CA GLU A 35 -4.04 6.96 -10.19
C GLU A 35 -3.25 7.78 -9.15
N ASN A 36 -3.92 8.42 -8.19
CA ASN A 36 -3.25 9.14 -7.08
C ASN A 36 -2.46 8.17 -6.20
N PHE A 37 -2.95 6.95 -5.96
CA PHE A 37 -2.22 5.94 -5.17
C PHE A 37 -0.98 5.42 -5.92
N ILE A 38 -1.10 5.23 -7.24
CA ILE A 38 -0.03 4.73 -8.11
C ILE A 38 1.07 5.79 -8.32
N THR A 39 0.70 7.07 -8.39
CA THR A 39 1.62 8.18 -8.67
C THR A 39 2.15 8.87 -7.42
N ALA A 40 1.58 8.60 -6.23
CA ALA A 40 2.11 9.12 -4.96
C ALA A 40 3.63 8.92 -4.76
N PRO A 41 4.24 7.78 -5.19
CA PRO A 41 5.70 7.61 -5.11
C PRO A 41 6.51 8.54 -6.03
N ASP A 42 5.91 9.15 -7.07
CA ASP A 42 6.63 9.94 -8.08
C ASP A 42 7.28 11.20 -7.47
N ALA A 43 6.68 11.78 -6.43
CA ALA A 43 7.23 12.96 -5.76
C ALA A 43 8.60 12.66 -5.11
N PHE A 44 8.72 11.51 -4.44
CA PHE A 44 9.96 11.08 -3.79
C PHE A 44 10.97 10.52 -4.80
N LEU A 45 10.47 9.75 -5.77
CA LEU A 45 11.30 9.17 -6.84
C LEU A 45 11.97 10.25 -7.68
N SER A 46 11.25 11.31 -8.04
CA SER A 46 11.80 12.43 -8.81
C SER A 46 12.94 13.13 -8.08
N ALA A 47 12.88 13.25 -6.75
CA ALA A 47 13.98 13.79 -5.95
C ALA A 47 15.19 12.85 -5.95
N ALA A 48 14.98 11.55 -5.74
CA ALA A 48 16.04 10.55 -5.76
C ALA A 48 16.73 10.42 -7.12
N GLN A 49 15.98 10.54 -8.22
CA GLN A 49 16.52 10.51 -9.58
C GLN A 49 17.39 11.72 -9.89
N ARG A 50 16.97 12.92 -9.46
CA ARG A 50 17.78 14.15 -9.59
C ARG A 50 19.10 14.06 -8.84
N ASP A 51 19.11 13.37 -7.70
CA ASP A 51 20.32 13.14 -6.89
C ASP A 51 21.13 11.92 -7.36
N HIS A 52 20.78 11.30 -8.49
CA HIS A 52 21.39 10.07 -9.02
C HIS A 52 21.35 8.87 -8.06
N ARG A 53 20.40 8.88 -7.10
CA ARG A 53 20.17 7.81 -6.12
C ARG A 53 19.12 6.79 -6.59
N ALA A 54 18.46 7.06 -7.70
CA ALA A 54 17.53 6.14 -8.36
C ALA A 54 17.71 6.20 -9.88
N HIS A 55 17.52 5.07 -10.56
CA HIS A 55 17.72 4.99 -12.00
C HIS A 55 16.59 5.74 -12.75
N PRO A 56 16.91 6.54 -13.79
CA PRO A 56 15.94 7.42 -14.48
C PRO A 56 14.77 6.72 -15.19
N TRP A 57 14.86 5.42 -15.45
CA TRP A 57 13.81 4.63 -16.10
C TRP A 57 12.77 4.05 -15.14
N VAL A 58 13.01 4.10 -13.82
CA VAL A 58 12.04 3.62 -12.83
C VAL A 58 10.90 4.63 -12.74
N ARG A 59 9.66 4.15 -12.66
CA ARG A 59 8.46 4.98 -12.49
C ARG A 59 7.83 4.72 -11.13
N GLY A 60 7.06 5.67 -10.58
CA GLY A 60 6.37 5.49 -9.31
C GLY A 60 5.39 4.32 -9.32
N ARG A 61 4.77 4.05 -10.47
CA ARG A 61 3.95 2.86 -10.68
C ARG A 61 4.71 1.55 -10.43
N ASP A 62 5.96 1.46 -10.89
CA ASP A 62 6.75 0.24 -10.74
C ASP A 62 7.12 0.03 -9.26
N LEU A 63 7.40 1.13 -8.52
CA LEU A 63 7.62 1.09 -7.07
C LEU A 63 6.35 0.69 -6.30
N PHE A 64 5.20 1.26 -6.66
CA PHE A 64 3.92 0.94 -6.05
C PHE A 64 3.61 -0.56 -6.17
N LEU A 65 3.83 -1.15 -7.35
CA LEU A 65 3.60 -2.56 -7.59
C LEU A 65 4.55 -3.46 -6.77
N GLY A 66 5.81 -3.10 -6.61
CA GLY A 66 6.76 -3.85 -5.77
C GLY A 66 6.41 -3.80 -4.26
N VAL A 67 5.94 -2.65 -3.78
CA VAL A 67 5.44 -2.53 -2.40
C VAL A 67 4.17 -3.35 -2.21
N LEU A 68 3.25 -3.33 -3.18
CA LEU A 68 2.01 -4.11 -3.14
C LEU A 68 2.29 -5.62 -3.12
N GLU A 69 3.23 -6.09 -3.95
CA GLU A 69 3.71 -7.47 -3.92
C GLU A 69 4.20 -7.86 -2.52
N THR A 70 5.06 -7.04 -1.92
CA THR A 70 5.64 -7.29 -0.60
C THR A 70 4.55 -7.37 0.48
N ALA A 71 3.58 -6.44 0.45
CA ALA A 71 2.45 -6.42 1.37
C ALA A 71 1.57 -7.67 1.20
N TRP A 72 1.29 -8.07 -0.04
CA TRP A 72 0.52 -9.27 -0.34
C TRP A 72 1.20 -10.53 0.20
N VAL A 73 2.50 -10.69 -0.05
CA VAL A 73 3.29 -11.83 0.46
C VAL A 73 3.26 -11.87 1.98
N SER A 74 3.46 -10.74 2.66
CA SER A 74 3.42 -10.67 4.13
C SER A 74 2.07 -11.04 4.75
N SER A 75 0.98 -10.92 3.98
CA SER A 75 -0.38 -11.25 4.43
C SER A 75 -0.74 -12.73 4.27
N LYS A 76 0.12 -13.53 3.63
CA LYS A 76 -0.16 -14.94 3.31
C LYS A 76 0.57 -15.88 4.27
N ALA A 77 -0.21 -16.60 5.07
CA ALA A 77 0.26 -17.60 6.03
C ALA A 77 1.03 -18.80 5.44
N LEU A 78 1.10 -18.92 4.10
CA LEU A 78 1.75 -20.03 3.39
C LEU A 78 3.13 -19.68 2.83
N ILE A 79 3.57 -18.43 2.94
CA ILE A 79 4.88 -17.99 2.44
C ILE A 79 5.80 -17.80 3.64
N ASP A 80 6.98 -18.43 3.60
CA ASP A 80 8.03 -18.27 4.59
C ASP A 80 8.42 -16.78 4.73
N ASP A 81 8.55 -16.30 5.97
CA ASP A 81 8.94 -14.94 6.34
C ASP A 81 10.23 -14.48 5.64
N SER A 82 11.09 -15.40 5.22
CA SER A 82 12.28 -15.10 4.42
C SER A 82 11.96 -14.45 3.06
N SER A 83 10.80 -14.73 2.47
CA SER A 83 10.43 -14.25 1.13
C SER A 83 10.23 -12.73 1.10
N VAL A 84 9.68 -12.16 2.17
CA VAL A 84 9.55 -10.69 2.33
C VAL A 84 10.93 -10.04 2.36
N THR A 85 11.87 -10.67 3.06
CA THR A 85 13.26 -10.17 3.17
C THR A 85 13.97 -10.23 1.83
N VAL A 86 13.84 -11.34 1.09
CA VAL A 86 14.42 -11.51 -0.24
C VAL A 86 13.82 -10.53 -1.24
N LEU A 87 12.50 -10.36 -1.29
CA LEU A 87 11.85 -9.43 -2.21
C LEU A 87 12.25 -7.98 -1.94
N ARG A 88 12.38 -7.59 -0.66
CA ARG A 88 12.88 -6.26 -0.30
C ARG A 88 14.34 -6.10 -0.74
N ALA A 89 15.18 -7.12 -0.55
CA ALA A 89 16.57 -7.09 -1.00
C ALA A 89 16.68 -6.95 -2.52
N VAL A 90 15.89 -7.71 -3.30
CA VAL A 90 15.85 -7.63 -4.77
C VAL A 90 15.35 -6.26 -5.24
N GLN A 91 14.34 -5.68 -4.59
CA GLN A 91 13.87 -4.33 -4.94
C GLN A 91 14.92 -3.24 -4.68
N HIS A 92 15.74 -3.40 -3.64
CA HIS A 92 16.78 -2.42 -3.30
C HIS A 92 18.08 -2.60 -4.09
N ALA A 93 18.54 -3.85 -4.27
CA ALA A 93 19.85 -4.18 -4.86
C ALA A 93 19.74 -4.67 -6.32
N GLY A 94 18.53 -4.86 -6.83
CA GLY A 94 18.29 -5.55 -8.08
C GLY A 94 18.74 -7.01 -8.02
N TRP A 95 19.14 -7.54 -9.17
CA TRP A 95 19.75 -8.87 -9.31
C TRP A 95 21.28 -8.83 -9.27
N THR A 96 21.86 -7.71 -8.83
CA THR A 96 23.29 -7.48 -8.97
C THR A 96 24.08 -8.27 -7.93
N THR A 97 25.03 -9.08 -8.38
CA THR A 97 26.06 -9.70 -7.54
C THR A 97 27.35 -8.92 -7.71
N THR A 98 27.36 -7.62 -7.42
CA THR A 98 28.63 -6.91 -7.37
C THR A 98 29.34 -7.36 -6.08
N ALA A 99 30.06 -8.48 -6.17
CA ALA A 99 31.21 -8.71 -5.32
C ALA A 99 32.15 -7.55 -5.62
N ASN A 100 32.37 -6.71 -4.62
CA ASN A 100 33.45 -5.74 -4.66
C ASN A 100 34.79 -6.50 -4.71
#